data_AF-A0A1A8IBW9-F1
#
_entry.id   AF-A0A1A8IBW9-F1
#
_cell.length_a   1.000
_cell.length_b   1.000
_cell.length_c   1.000
_cell.angle_alpha   90.00
_cell.angle_beta   90.00
_cell.angle_gamma   90.00
#
_symmetry.space_group_name_H-M   'P 1'
#
loop_
_entity.id
_entity.type
_entity.pdbx_description
1 polymer ?
#
loop_
_entity_poly.entity_id
_entity_poly.type
_entity_poly.pdbx_seq_one_letter_code
_entity_poly.pdbx_strand_id
1 'polypeptide(L)'
;LKLYIERSTATLYTPTVQLQDKCKNMILRCYMLELMVILYEEEIPDSEGQFIYHFNQSLSPEIGCPPCETYNPQNSDTFFKSLKNV
;
A
#
# COMPACT_ATOMS: atom_id res chain seq x y z
N LEU A 1 5.50 -11.00 5.58
CA LEU A 1 5.07 -9.96 4.62
C LEU A 1 5.74 -10.06 3.25
N LYS A 2 7.06 -9.90 3.10
CA LYS A 2 7.75 -9.99 1.79
C LYS A 2 7.36 -11.23 0.96
N LEU A 3 7.44 -12.43 1.54
CA LEU A 3 7.07 -13.68 0.87
C LEU A 3 5.61 -13.69 0.38
N TYR A 4 4.72 -13.06 1.15
CA TYR A 4 3.31 -12.97 0.81
C TYR A 4 3.04 -11.97 -0.32
N ILE A 5 3.80 -10.87 -0.34
CA ILE A 5 3.74 -9.92 -1.45
C ILE A 5 4.25 -10.61 -2.73
N GLU A 6 5.40 -11.27 -2.68
CA GLU A 6 6.03 -11.93 -3.84
C GLU A 6 5.18 -13.09 -4.42
N ARG A 7 4.34 -13.75 -3.60
CA ARG A 7 3.43 -14.82 -4.09
C ARG A 7 2.07 -14.30 -4.56
N SER A 8 1.70 -13.08 -4.16
CA SER A 8 0.37 -12.53 -4.44
C SER A 8 0.17 -12.28 -5.93
N THR A 9 -1.01 -12.66 -6.41
CA THR A 9 -1.46 -12.42 -7.80
C THR A 9 -2.32 -11.16 -7.93
N ALA A 10 -2.48 -10.41 -6.84
CA ALA A 10 -3.26 -9.19 -6.80
C ALA A 10 -2.73 -8.13 -7.78
N THR A 11 -3.65 -7.29 -8.26
CA THR A 11 -3.32 -6.06 -8.98
C THR A 11 -3.63 -4.88 -8.06
N LEU A 12 -2.59 -4.11 -7.73
CA LEU A 12 -2.59 -3.18 -6.60
C LEU A 12 -2.33 -1.76 -7.09
N TYR A 13 -3.13 -0.81 -6.62
CA TYR A 13 -2.94 0.60 -6.95
C TYR A 13 -1.55 1.05 -6.50
N THR A 14 -0.70 1.48 -7.44
CA THR A 14 0.72 1.75 -7.16
C THR A 14 1.03 3.24 -7.33
N PRO A 15 1.06 4.03 -6.24
CA PRO A 15 1.40 5.45 -6.30
C PRO A 15 2.77 5.73 -6.92
N THR A 16 2.82 6.67 -7.85
CA THR A 16 4.09 7.19 -8.38
C THR A 16 4.69 8.20 -7.41
N VAL A 17 5.94 7.93 -7.02
CA VAL A 17 6.71 8.64 -5.99
C VAL A 17 6.96 10.13 -6.32
N GLN A 18 6.75 10.56 -7.57
CA GLN A 18 7.00 11.95 -8.02
C GLN A 18 6.10 13.03 -7.37
N LEU A 19 5.09 12.67 -6.58
CA LEU A 19 4.18 13.59 -5.86
C LEU A 19 4.62 13.87 -4.40
N GLN A 20 5.89 13.63 -4.08
CA GLN A 20 6.37 13.17 -2.77
C GLN A 20 6.17 14.11 -1.58
N ASP A 21 6.20 15.43 -1.74
CA ASP A 21 6.21 16.32 -0.55
C ASP A 21 4.83 16.72 -0.04
N LYS A 22 3.82 16.84 -0.91
CA LYS A 22 2.50 17.35 -0.51
C LYS A 22 1.53 16.26 -0.09
N CYS A 23 1.74 15.02 -0.54
CA CYS A 23 0.77 13.92 -0.40
C CYS A 23 1.38 12.67 0.23
N LYS A 24 2.41 12.83 1.06
CA LYS A 24 3.19 11.71 1.60
C LYS A 24 2.33 10.76 2.42
N ASN A 25 1.51 11.27 3.34
CA ASN A 25 0.67 10.43 4.19
C ASN A 25 -0.48 9.80 3.39
N MET A 26 -1.02 10.49 2.39
CA MET A 26 -1.97 9.88 1.45
C MET A 26 -1.34 8.73 0.65
N ILE A 27 -0.13 8.92 0.12
CA ILE A 27 0.61 7.89 -0.61
C ILE A 27 0.88 6.68 0.29
N LEU A 28 1.40 6.90 1.51
CA LEU A 28 1.63 5.84 2.48
C LEU A 28 0.33 5.10 2.82
N ARG A 29 -0.79 5.82 2.96
CA ARG A 29 -2.11 5.22 3.21
C ARG A 29 -2.52 4.31 2.06
N CYS A 30 -2.34 4.72 0.81
CA CYS A 30 -2.62 3.88 -0.34
C CYS A 30 -1.80 2.59 -0.28
N TYR A 31 -0.50 2.66 -0.05
CA TYR A 31 0.32 1.46 0.11
C TYR A 31 -0.15 0.54 1.24
N MET A 32 -0.61 1.10 2.37
CA MET A 32 -1.13 0.27 3.47
C MET A 32 -2.47 -0.39 3.13
N LEU A 33 -3.37 0.31 2.44
CA LEU A 33 -4.65 -0.26 2.01
C LEU A 33 -4.41 -1.41 1.01
N GLU A 34 -3.52 -1.23 0.05
CA GLU A 34 -3.15 -2.31 -0.89
C GLU A 34 -2.46 -3.48 -0.19
N LEU A 35 -1.64 -3.23 0.83
CA LEU A 35 -1.08 -4.30 1.66
C LEU A 35 -2.17 -5.06 2.42
N MET A 36 -3.23 -4.40 2.89
CA MET A 36 -4.37 -5.07 3.53
C MET A 36 -5.12 -5.97 2.54
N VAL A 37 -5.19 -5.61 1.27
CA VAL A 37 -5.73 -6.51 0.21
C VAL A 37 -4.91 -7.79 0.14
N ILE A 38 -3.58 -7.68 0.10
CA ILE A 38 -2.70 -8.86 0.15
C ILE A 38 -2.94 -9.66 1.43
N LEU A 39 -3.01 -9.01 2.60
CA LEU A 39 -3.27 -9.71 3.87
C LEU A 39 -4.56 -10.54 3.82
N TYR A 40 -5.62 -9.95 3.25
CA TYR A 40 -6.92 -10.58 3.13
C TYR A 40 -6.92 -11.74 2.13
N GLU A 41 -6.42 -11.53 0.92
CA GLU A 41 -6.42 -12.55 -0.15
C GLU A 41 -5.49 -13.72 0.14
N GLU A 42 -4.38 -13.46 0.83
CA GLU A 42 -3.38 -14.47 1.20
C GLU A 42 -3.70 -15.21 2.51
N GLU A 43 -4.86 -14.91 3.11
CA GLU A 43 -5.35 -15.47 4.37
C GLU A 43 -4.31 -15.37 5.51
N ILE A 44 -3.60 -14.24 5.56
CA ILE A 44 -2.57 -14.02 6.57
C ILE A 44 -3.24 -13.77 7.92
N PRO A 45 -2.82 -14.44 9.01
CA PRO A 45 -3.40 -14.22 10.33
C PRO A 45 -3.34 -12.76 10.74
N ASP A 46 -4.42 -12.24 11.33
CA ASP A 46 -4.50 -10.85 11.79
C ASP A 46 -3.33 -10.46 12.70
N SER A 47 -2.85 -11.39 13.53
CA SER A 47 -1.68 -11.17 14.40
C SER A 47 -0.40 -10.86 13.62
N GLU A 48 -0.23 -11.43 12.42
CA GLU A 48 0.90 -11.15 11.54
C GLU A 48 0.71 -9.86 10.72
N GLY A 49 -0.54 -9.44 10.47
CA GLY A 49 -0.88 -8.26 9.68
C GLY A 49 -1.17 -6.99 10.49
N GLN A 50 -1.35 -7.11 11.80
CA GLN A 50 -1.92 -6.05 12.65
C GLN A 50 -1.16 -4.72 12.59
N PHE A 51 0.16 -4.78 12.41
CA PHE A 51 0.99 -3.58 12.32
C PHE A 51 0.65 -2.71 11.10
N ILE A 52 0.18 -3.29 9.99
CA ILE A 52 -0.26 -2.55 8.79
C ILE A 52 -1.51 -1.75 9.12
N TYR A 53 -2.47 -2.37 9.83
CA TYR A 53 -3.68 -1.70 10.29
C TYR A 53 -3.38 -0.55 11.26
N HIS A 54 -2.54 -0.79 12.26
CA HIS A 54 -2.13 0.23 13.22
C HIS A 54 -1.39 1.39 12.56
N PHE A 55 -0.45 1.08 11.66
CA PHE A 55 0.28 2.12 10.94
C PHE A 55 -0.66 2.95 10.05
N ASN A 56 -1.57 2.30 9.30
CA ASN A 56 -2.57 3.01 8.50
C ASN A 56 -3.47 3.94 9.33
N GLN A 57 -3.89 3.51 10.52
CA GLN A 57 -4.68 4.32 11.44
C GLN A 57 -3.90 5.51 12.01
N SER A 58 -2.58 5.39 12.12
CA SER A 58 -1.71 6.47 12.60
C SER A 58 -1.41 7.55 11.54
N LEU A 59 -1.67 7.26 10.27
CA LEU A 59 -1.46 8.23 9.19
C LEU A 59 -2.49 9.36 9.25
N SER A 60 -2.03 10.58 8.98
CA SER A 60 -2.87 11.76 8.81
C SER A 60 -2.78 12.25 7.36
N PRO A 61 -3.61 11.71 6.43
CA PRO A 61 -3.53 12.04 5.02
C PRO A 61 -3.79 13.52 4.74
N GLU A 62 -3.04 14.08 3.81
CA GLU A 62 -3.17 15.47 3.42
C GLU A 62 -4.46 15.71 2.61
N ILE A 63 -5.07 16.89 2.77
CA ILE A 63 -6.31 17.28 2.08
C ILE A 63 -6.00 17.68 0.64
N GLY A 64 -6.85 17.26 -0.30
CA GLY A 64 -6.73 17.61 -1.72
C GLY A 64 -5.72 16.75 -2.49
N CYS A 65 -5.23 15.67 -1.88
CA CYS A 65 -4.47 14.64 -2.57
C CYS A 65 -5.42 13.69 -3.32
N PRO A 66 -5.00 13.15 -4.48
CA PRO A 66 -5.82 12.24 -5.25
C PRO A 66 -6.07 10.94 -4.47
N PRO A 67 -7.24 10.28 -4.69
CA PRO A 67 -7.51 8.99 -4.09
C PRO A 67 -6.65 7.89 -4.72
N CYS A 68 -6.51 6.76 -4.01
CA CYS A 68 -5.61 5.66 -4.38
C CYS A 68 -5.95 5.05 -5.75
N GLU A 69 -7.24 4.98 -6.07
CA GLU A 69 -7.78 4.39 -7.29
C GLU A 69 -7.45 5.20 -8.56
N THR A 70 -6.85 6.39 -8.42
CA THR A 70 -6.34 7.17 -9.57
C THR A 70 -5.00 6.67 -10.08
N TYR A 71 -4.26 5.92 -9.26
CA TYR A 71 -2.98 5.35 -9.67
C TYR A 71 -3.20 4.11 -10.53
N ASN A 72 -2.24 3.80 -11.40
CA ASN A 72 -2.35 2.59 -12.21
C ASN A 72 -2.17 1.35 -11.32
N PRO A 73 -3.06 0.35 -11.40
CA PRO A 73 -2.83 -0.92 -10.75
C PRO A 73 -1.61 -1.60 -11.39
N GLN A 74 -0.78 -2.23 -10.57
CA GLN A 74 0.40 -2.98 -10.99
C GLN A 74 0.41 -4.35 -10.30
N ASN A 75 1.19 -5.29 -10.83
CA ASN A 75 1.44 -6.55 -10.12
C ASN A 75 2.18 -6.31 -8.79
N SER A 76 2.09 -7.31 -7.91
CA SER A 76 2.69 -7.30 -6.57
C SER A 76 4.19 -7.01 -6.55
N ASP A 77 4.96 -7.52 -7.53
CA ASP A 77 6.40 -7.27 -7.66
C ASP A 77 6.71 -5.79 -7.92
N THR A 78 6.03 -5.18 -8.88
CA THR A 78 6.20 -3.77 -9.23
C THR A 78 5.73 -2.89 -8.07
N PHE A 79 4.58 -3.21 -7.47
CA PHE A 79 4.08 -2.54 -6.27
C PHE A 79 5.13 -2.56 -5.15
N PHE A 80 5.73 -3.72 -4.86
CA PHE A 80 6.73 -3.86 -3.79
C PHE A 80 8.02 -3.08 -4.07
N LYS A 81 8.46 -3.04 -5.33
CA LYS A 81 9.61 -2.23 -5.75
C LYS A 81 9.33 -0.75 -5.52
N SER A 82 8.13 -0.28 -5.85
CA SER A 82 7.73 1.12 -5.62
C SER A 82 7.65 1.46 -4.13
N LEU A 83 7.04 0.58 -3.31
CA LEU A 83 6.93 0.76 -1.86
C LEU A 83 8.28 0.94 -1.17
N LYS A 84 9.32 0.22 -1.59
CA LYS A 84 10.67 0.35 -1.01
C LYS A 84 11.33 1.72 -1.25
N ASN A 85 10.80 2.49 -2.19
CA ASN A 85 11.33 3.79 -2.58
C ASN A 85 10.49 4.96 -2.04
N VAL A 86 9.49 4.68 -1.18
CA VAL A 86 8.66 5.66 -0.47
C VAL A 86 9.33 6.09 0.82
#